data_AF-A0A8H4NX22-F1
#
_entry.id   AF-A0A8H4NX22-F1
#
_cell.length_a   1.000
_cell.length_b   1.000
_cell.length_c   1.000
_cell.angle_alpha   90.00
_cell.angle_beta   90.00
_cell.angle_gamma   90.00
#
_symmetry.space_group_name_H-M   'P 1'
#
loop_
_entity.id
_entity.type
_entity.pdbx_description
1 polymer ?
#
loop_
_entity_poly.entity_id
_entity_poly.type
_entity_poly.pdbx_seq_one_letter_code
_entity_poly.pdbx_strand_id
1 'polypeptide(L)'
;MSSKLIVIIGATGNQGGSVASVYLKEPGWKVRALTRDASSTKAQALAAQGAKVIEADIDEPASLPAAFKDANTIFAVSAKQSS
;
A
#
# COMPACT_ATOMS: atom_id res chain seq x y z
N MET A 1 -22.70 -5.24 -0.69
CA MET A 1 -21.97 -4.00 -1.07
C MET A 1 -20.58 -4.38 -1.55
N SER A 2 -20.18 -3.97 -2.75
CA SER A 2 -18.81 -4.17 -3.24
C SER A 2 -17.85 -3.26 -2.45
N SER A 3 -16.80 -3.85 -1.88
CA SER A 3 -15.76 -3.10 -1.15
C SER A 3 -14.92 -2.24 -2.11
N LYS A 4 -14.67 -0.98 -1.78
CA LYS A 4 -13.72 -0.11 -2.49
C LYS A 4 -12.28 -0.49 -2.13
N LEU A 5 -11.34 -0.28 -3.04
CA LEU A 5 -9.92 -0.56 -2.86
C LEU A 5 -9.11 0.74 -2.85
N ILE A 6 -8.34 0.96 -1.79
CA ILE A 6 -7.24 1.92 -1.78
C ILE A 6 -5.90 1.19 -1.95
N VAL A 7 -5.06 1.71 -2.85
CA VAL A 7 -3.66 1.28 -3.00
C VAL A 7 -2.75 2.36 -2.45
N ILE A 8 -1.78 1.98 -1.62
CA ILE A 8 -0.91 2.91 -0.89
C ILE A 8 0.54 2.61 -1.25
N ILE A 9 1.19 3.54 -1.95
CA ILE A 9 2.63 3.54 -2.19
C ILE A 9 3.32 4.16 -0.97
N GLY A 10 4.43 3.55 -0.52
CA GLY A 10 5.12 4.01 0.69
C GLY A 10 4.36 3.66 1.97
N ALA A 11 3.58 2.56 1.95
CA ALA A 11 2.72 2.14 3.06
C ALA A 11 3.49 1.86 4.36
N THR A 12 4.78 1.50 4.27
CA THR A 12 5.65 1.24 5.43
C THR A 12 6.30 2.52 6.01
N GLY A 13 6.11 3.67 5.36
CA GLY A 13 6.52 4.99 5.84
C GLY A 13 5.50 5.63 6.78
N ASN A 14 5.86 6.74 7.43
CA ASN A 14 4.99 7.39 8.42
C ASN A 14 3.65 7.87 7.83
N GLN A 15 3.68 8.47 6.63
CA GLN A 15 2.47 8.98 5.98
C GLN A 15 1.61 7.84 5.45
N GLY A 16 2.18 6.95 4.63
CA GLY A 16 1.46 5.83 4.06
C GLY A 16 0.91 4.86 5.13
N GLY A 17 1.65 4.65 6.21
CA GLY A 17 1.22 3.82 7.34
C GLY A 17 0.01 4.42 8.07
N SER A 18 0.01 5.73 8.29
CA SER A 18 -1.14 6.45 8.88
C SER A 18 -2.39 6.31 8.00
N VAL A 19 -2.25 6.51 6.68
CA VAL A 19 -3.35 6.30 5.72
C VAL A 19 -3.84 4.85 5.76
N ALA A 20 -2.94 3.87 5.76
CA ALA A 20 -3.32 2.45 5.84
C ALA A 20 -4.12 2.16 7.11
N SER A 21 -3.68 2.64 8.27
CA SER A 21 -4.38 2.43 9.55
C SER A 21 -5.78 3.05 9.59
N VAL A 22 -6.01 4.17 8.91
CA VAL A 22 -7.35 4.78 8.80
C VAL A 22 -8.25 3.90 7.93
N TYR A 23 -7.82 3.54 6.73
CA TYR A 23 -8.64 2.76 5.79
C TYR A 23 -8.86 1.30 6.22
N LEU A 24 -7.96 0.72 7.02
CA LEU A 24 -8.18 -0.60 7.61
C LEU A 24 -9.32 -0.62 8.65
N LYS A 25 -9.65 0.53 9.24
CA LYS A 25 -10.75 0.68 10.21
C LYS A 25 -12.05 1.16 9.55
N GLU A 26 -11.99 1.66 8.32
CA GLU A 26 -13.13 2.21 7.61
C GLU A 26 -13.95 1.09 6.93
N PRO A 27 -15.23 0.88 7.31
CA PRO A 27 -16.07 -0.12 6.69
C PRO A 27 -16.22 0.09 5.18
N GLY A 28 -16.23 -1.02 4.43
CA GLY A 28 -16.41 -0.97 2.97
C GLY A 28 -15.13 -0.66 2.19
N TRP A 29 -13.97 -0.53 2.85
CA TRP A 29 -12.68 -0.41 2.19
C TRP A 29 -11.80 -1.66 2.35
N LYS A 30 -10.98 -1.90 1.34
CA LYS A 30 -9.84 -2.82 1.35
C LYS A 30 -8.58 -2.01 1.16
N VAL A 31 -7.51 -2.40 1.85
CA VAL A 31 -6.20 -1.75 1.74
C VAL A 31 -5.24 -2.67 1.02
N ARG A 32 -4.56 -2.14 0.00
CA ARG A 32 -3.40 -2.75 -0.64
C ARG A 32 -2.17 -1.90 -0.37
N ALA A 33 -1.22 -2.45 0.36
CA ALA A 33 0.00 -1.78 0.77
C ALA A 33 1.14 -2.18 -0.18
N LEU A 34 1.69 -1.21 -0.91
CA LEU A 34 2.86 -1.42 -1.75
C LEU A 34 4.13 -1.09 -0.96
N THR A 35 5.10 -1.99 -1.07
CA THR A 35 6.41 -1.93 -0.43
C THR A 35 7.45 -2.55 -1.35
N ARG A 36 8.72 -2.15 -1.23
CA ARG A 36 9.84 -2.80 -1.94
C ARG A 36 10.30 -4.09 -1.26
N ASP A 37 9.90 -4.29 -0.01
CA ASP A 37 10.22 -5.47 0.78
C ASP A 37 8.95 -5.90 1.53
N ALA A 38 8.30 -6.94 1.03
CA ALA A 38 7.11 -7.52 1.65
C ALA A 38 7.44 -8.32 2.92
N SER A 39 8.70 -8.72 3.12
CA SER A 39 9.16 -9.47 4.29
C SER A 39 9.48 -8.58 5.50
N SER A 40 9.66 -7.27 5.29
CA SER A 40 9.97 -6.32 6.36
C SER A 40 8.95 -6.36 7.51
N THR A 41 9.42 -6.15 8.75
CA THR A 41 8.58 -6.15 9.96
C THR A 41 7.37 -5.21 9.83
N LYS A 42 7.54 -4.04 9.21
CA LYS A 42 6.46 -3.07 9.00
C LYS A 42 5.43 -3.57 7.98
N ALA A 43 5.86 -4.22 6.91
CA ALA A 43 4.96 -4.83 5.94
C ALA A 43 4.15 -5.97 6.58
N GLN A 44 4.81 -6.85 7.33
CA GLN A 44 4.14 -7.93 8.06
C GLN A 44 3.15 -7.41 9.11
N ALA A 45 3.47 -6.30 9.78
CA ALA A 45 2.53 -5.65 10.71
C ALA A 45 1.28 -5.09 10.00
N LEU A 46 1.40 -4.58 8.78
CA LEU A 46 0.24 -4.16 7.98
C LEU A 46 -0.59 -5.35 7.52
N ALA A 47 0.06 -6.45 7.12
CA ALA A 47 -0.62 -7.70 6.76
C ALA A 47 -1.43 -8.26 7.94
N ALA A 48 -0.84 -8.27 9.14
CA ALA A 48 -1.51 -8.70 10.37
C ALA A 48 -2.73 -7.84 10.73
N GLN A 49 -2.78 -6.57 10.28
CA GLN A 49 -3.95 -5.70 10.44
C GLN A 49 -5.00 -5.85 9.33
N GLY A 50 -4.77 -6.71 8.34
CA GLY A 50 -5.71 -7.00 7.25
C GLY A 50 -5.39 -6.34 5.91
N ALA A 51 -4.24 -5.67 5.77
CA ALA A 51 -3.82 -5.14 4.48
C ALA A 51 -3.33 -6.25 3.55
N LYS A 52 -3.65 -6.16 2.25
CA LYS A 52 -2.98 -6.96 1.22
C LYS A 52 -1.64 -6.31 0.89
N VAL A 53 -0.54 -6.90 1.35
CA VAL A 53 0.80 -6.43 1.01
C VAL A 53 1.19 -6.96 -0.38
N ILE A 54 1.71 -6.08 -1.23
CA ILE A 54 2.28 -6.44 -2.53
C ILE A 54 3.67 -5.83 -2.62
N GLU A 55 4.63 -6.64 -3.02
CA GLU A 55 5.96 -6.16 -3.38
C GLU A 55 5.91 -5.50 -4.76
N ALA A 56 6.27 -4.22 -4.83
CA ALA A 56 6.31 -3.45 -6.06
C ALA A 56 7.28 -2.28 -5.92
N ASP A 57 7.98 -1.95 -7.00
CA ASP A 57 8.88 -0.81 -7.07
C ASP A 57 8.33 0.25 -8.04
N ILE A 58 8.31 1.50 -7.60
CA ILE A 58 7.90 2.64 -8.44
C ILE A 58 8.93 2.95 -9.52
N ASP A 59 10.19 2.57 -9.29
CA ASP A 59 11.27 2.70 -10.27
C ASP A 59 11.25 1.56 -11.30
N GLU A 60 10.40 0.55 -11.11
CA GLU A 60 10.13 -0.53 -12.06
C GLU A 60 8.66 -0.49 -12.54
N PRO A 61 8.35 0.34 -13.57
CA PRO A 61 6.97 0.53 -14.05
C PRO A 61 6.24 -0.76 -14.44
N ALA A 62 6.97 -1.82 -14.81
CA ALA A 62 6.40 -3.13 -15.14
C ALA A 62 5.72 -3.82 -13.95
N SER A 63 6.09 -3.49 -12.71
CA SER A 63 5.51 -4.05 -11.48
C SER A 63 4.15 -3.41 -11.13
N LEU A 64 3.90 -2.19 -11.62
CA LEU A 64 2.79 -1.34 -11.20
C LEU A 64 1.39 -1.73 -11.73
N PRO A 65 1.21 -2.23 -12.98
CA PRO A 65 -0.12 -2.57 -13.49
C PRO A 65 -0.88 -3.59 -12.63
N ALA A 66 -0.19 -4.65 -12.18
CA ALA A 66 -0.78 -5.64 -11.29
C ALA A 66 -1.07 -5.03 -9.90
N ALA A 67 -0.17 -4.16 -9.42
CA ALA A 67 -0.29 -3.49 -8.14
C ALA A 67 -1.46 -2.50 -8.08
N PHE A 68 -1.85 -1.87 -9.20
CA PHE A 68 -2.98 -0.93 -9.28
C PHE A 68 -4.29 -1.54 -9.78
N LYS A 69 -4.30 -2.82 -10.18
CA LYS A 69 -5.52 -3.49 -10.65
C LYS A 69 -6.68 -3.34 -9.66
N ASP A 70 -7.81 -2.87 -10.16
CA ASP A 70 -9.08 -2.65 -9.44
C ASP A 70 -9.03 -1.55 -8.37
N ALA A 71 -8.00 -0.69 -8.37
CA ALA A 71 -7.90 0.43 -7.44
C ALA A 71 -9.03 1.44 -7.68
N ASN A 72 -9.75 1.81 -6.61
CA ASN A 72 -10.67 2.94 -6.64
C ASN A 72 -9.94 4.25 -6.32
N THR A 73 -8.96 4.19 -5.42
CA THR A 73 -8.14 5.33 -4.99
C THR A 73 -6.69 4.89 -4.85
N ILE A 74 -5.75 5.78 -5.17
CA ILE A 74 -4.32 5.59 -4.96
C ILE A 74 -3.79 6.72 -4.08
N PHE A 75 -3.09 6.38 -3.01
CA PHE A 75 -2.25 7.31 -2.24
C PHE A 75 -0.79 7.05 -2.60
N ALA A 76 -0.07 8.10 -2.99
CA ALA A 76 1.33 8.00 -3.35
C ALA A 76 2.18 9.00 -2.56
N VAL A 77 3.16 8.48 -1.85
CA VAL A 77 4.23 9.28 -1.25
C VAL A 77 5.58 8.71 -1.68
N SER A 78 6.44 9.57 -2.20
CA SER A 78 7.81 9.26 -2.59
C SER A 78 8.77 10.13 -1.78
N ALA A 79 9.82 9.54 -1.22
CA ALA A 79 10.94 10.29 -0.70
C ALA A 79 12.01 10.39 -1.79
N LYS A 80 12.64 11.56 -1.96
CA LYS A 80 13.83 11.69 -2.79
C LYS A 80 14.94 10.88 -2.10
N GLN A 81 15.39 9.78 -2.70
CA GLN A 81 16.64 9.15 -2.29
C GLN A 81 17.77 10.09 -2.74
N SER A 82 18.46 10.72 -1.79
CA SER A 82 19.75 11.34 -2.12
C SER A 82 20.70 10.20 -2.47
N SER A 83 21.20 10.23 -3.69
CA SER A 83 22.44 9.56 -4.08
C SER A 83 23.59 9.95 -3.15
#